data_AF-A0A523GGY8-F1
#
_entry.id   AF-A0A523GGY8-F1
#
_cell.length_a   1.000
_cell.length_b   1.000
_cell.length_c   1.000
_cell.angle_alpha   90.00
_cell.angle_beta   90.00
_cell.angle_gamma   90.00
#
_symmetry.space_group_name_H-M   'P 1'
#
loop_
_entity.id
_entity.type
_entity.pdbx_description
1 polymer ?
#
loop_
_entity_poly.entity_id
_entity_poly.type
_entity_poly.pdbx_seq_one_letter_code
_entity_poly.pdbx_strand_id
1 'polypeptide(L)'
;MIIAGLSLLLVDCTPAEEEITLDPKARLTFSTDTLFFDTLFTDTVSFTRRFRVFNPQDNAVNLSSISIASGESSFYNLLINGIKEKRFNDQIILGKDSLLVLVEVTIPSRDENTPFLVEDSVVFMTNENIQTVNLVSWGQDAHFFRNDSIIACNTIWPADKPYVMYGSILVDSLCQLTIEEGAEIYINKNATIFVKGSLLVTGSADKPVLFRNIRLDIEHAPGQWTGLVFLEGSNNNQIDHAVIRNAEFGVRLGTPDNDTIPDLIISNTIIENMSGFGILAFTSDLWAYNMVVN
;
A
#
# COMPACT_ATOMS: atom_id res chain seq x y z
N MET A 1 57.25 -8.19 58.37
CA MET A 1 56.48 -8.99 57.39
C MET A 1 55.96 -8.00 56.36
N ILE A 2 56.67 -7.85 55.23
CA ILE A 2 56.31 -6.91 54.16
C ILE A 2 55.38 -7.68 53.22
N ILE A 3 54.10 -7.36 53.22
CA ILE A 3 53.13 -7.90 52.26
C ILE A 3 53.19 -6.96 51.05
N ALA A 4 53.94 -7.35 50.02
CA ALA A 4 53.92 -6.69 48.73
C ALA A 4 52.68 -7.16 47.97
N GLY A 5 51.70 -6.26 47.83
CA GLY A 5 50.50 -6.49 47.05
C GLY A 5 50.83 -6.47 45.55
N LEU A 6 50.57 -7.58 44.87
CA LEU A 6 50.59 -7.68 43.42
C LEU A 6 49.24 -7.17 42.89
N SER A 7 49.17 -5.89 42.54
CA SER A 7 48.02 -5.32 41.84
C SER A 7 48.09 -5.74 40.37
N LEU A 8 47.22 -6.67 39.99
CA LEU A 8 47.01 -7.07 38.60
C LEU A 8 46.22 -5.94 37.91
N LEU A 9 46.90 -5.16 37.07
CA LEU A 9 46.24 -4.23 36.14
C LEU A 9 45.69 -5.07 34.98
N LEU A 10 44.39 -5.33 34.98
CA LEU A 10 43.69 -5.84 33.81
C LEU A 10 43.66 -4.71 32.79
N VAL A 11 44.44 -4.85 31.72
CA VAL A 11 44.35 -3.97 30.55
C VAL A 11 43.13 -4.45 29.77
N ASP A 12 42.02 -3.74 29.93
CA ASP A 12 40.80 -4.01 29.17
C ASP A 12 41.09 -3.62 27.72
N CYS A 13 41.19 -4.61 26.84
CA CYS A 13 41.40 -4.39 25.42
C CYS A 13 40.03 -4.20 24.79
N THR A 14 39.51 -2.98 24.81
CA THR A 14 38.30 -2.64 24.04
C THR A 14 38.61 -2.84 22.56
N PRO A 15 37.84 -3.67 21.84
CA PRO A 15 37.99 -3.79 20.39
C PRO A 15 37.86 -2.41 19.73
N ALA A 16 38.70 -2.13 18.73
CA ALA A 16 38.69 -0.84 18.04
C ALA A 16 37.30 -0.49 17.47
N GLU A 17 36.53 -1.50 17.05
CA GLU A 17 35.17 -1.36 16.53
C GLU A 17 34.13 -0.89 17.57
N GLU A 18 34.44 -1.00 18.86
CA GLU A 18 33.60 -0.53 19.98
C GLU A 18 34.01 0.87 20.48
N GLU A 19 35.23 1.33 20.14
CA GLU A 19 35.69 2.66 20.52
C GLU A 19 34.98 3.74 19.68
N ILE A 20 34.33 4.69 20.35
CA ILE A 20 33.59 5.77 19.67
C ILE A 20 34.57 6.81 19.14
N THR A 21 34.61 6.99 17.82
CA THR A 21 35.38 8.07 17.20
C THR A 21 34.70 9.43 17.39
N LEU A 22 35.50 10.43 17.73
CA LEU A 22 35.10 11.84 17.77
C LEU A 22 35.57 12.62 16.53
N ASP A 23 36.14 11.93 15.53
CA ASP A 23 36.63 12.57 14.31
C ASP A 23 35.47 13.23 13.55
N PRO A 24 35.49 14.56 13.35
CA PRO A 24 34.50 15.26 12.52
C PRO A 24 34.56 14.86 11.04
N LYS A 25 35.56 14.09 10.60
CA LYS A 25 35.60 13.53 9.24
C LYS A 25 34.94 12.15 9.14
N ALA A 26 34.53 11.56 10.26
CA ALA A 26 33.79 10.29 10.27
C ALA A 26 32.39 10.52 9.69
N ARG A 27 32.20 10.15 8.43
CA ARG A 27 30.93 10.26 7.71
C ARG A 27 30.25 8.90 7.57
N LEU A 28 28.93 8.89 7.71
CA LEU A 28 28.08 7.74 7.41
C LEU A 28 27.89 7.63 5.90
N THR A 29 27.60 6.43 5.41
CA THR A 29 27.08 6.21 4.06
C THR A 29 25.68 5.63 4.13
N PHE A 30 24.85 5.88 3.12
CA PHE A 30 23.45 5.45 3.09
C PHE A 30 23.21 4.53 1.91
N SER A 31 22.33 3.54 2.06
CA SER A 31 21.94 2.68 0.95
C SER A 31 21.12 3.39 -0.13
N THR A 32 20.59 4.58 0.17
CA THR A 32 19.85 5.45 -0.75
C THR A 32 20.01 6.91 -0.32
N ASP A 33 19.90 7.83 -1.28
CA ASP A 33 19.80 9.28 -1.03
C ASP A 33 18.34 9.73 -0.82
N THR A 34 17.39 9.03 -1.45
CA THR A 34 15.96 9.29 -1.38
C THR A 34 15.18 8.00 -1.16
N LEU A 35 14.24 8.01 -0.23
CA LEU A 35 13.31 6.93 0.02
C LEU A 35 11.94 7.31 -0.53
N PHE A 36 11.59 6.68 -1.66
CA PHE A 36 10.30 6.87 -2.30
C PHE A 36 9.23 5.94 -1.74
N PHE A 37 8.08 6.52 -1.42
CA PHE A 37 6.82 5.84 -1.32
C PHE A 37 6.06 6.08 -2.62
N ASP A 38 5.38 5.05 -3.09
CA ASP A 38 4.53 5.19 -4.28
C ASP A 38 3.28 6.02 -3.92
N THR A 39 2.25 5.98 -4.75
CA THR A 39 0.94 6.53 -4.42
C THR A 39 0.38 5.83 -3.18
N LEU A 40 -0.01 6.61 -2.18
CA LEU A 40 -0.55 6.16 -0.91
C LEU A 40 -1.95 6.73 -0.73
N PHE A 41 -2.92 5.86 -0.44
CA PHE A 41 -4.24 6.33 -0.04
C PHE A 41 -4.15 7.05 1.31
N THR A 42 -4.80 8.20 1.40
CA THR A 42 -4.82 8.99 2.64
C THR A 42 -5.56 8.27 3.77
N ASP A 43 -5.35 8.72 5.01
CA ASP A 43 -5.93 8.14 6.23
C ASP A 43 -5.70 6.63 6.37
N THR A 44 -4.59 6.14 5.80
CA THR A 44 -4.12 4.76 5.81
C THR A 44 -2.62 4.75 6.07
N VAL A 45 -2.15 3.81 6.89
CA VAL A 45 -0.72 3.62 7.13
C VAL A 45 -0.08 3.01 5.88
N SER A 46 1.02 3.59 5.40
CA SER A 46 1.80 3.07 4.27
C SER A 46 2.41 1.69 4.55
N PHE A 47 2.77 0.95 3.50
CA PHE A 47 3.76 -0.12 3.64
C PHE A 47 5.10 0.43 4.13
N THR A 48 5.74 -0.29 5.05
CA THR A 48 7.04 0.10 5.59
C THR A 48 8.12 0.03 4.51
N ARG A 49 8.84 1.14 4.30
CA ARG A 49 10.05 1.20 3.49
C ARG A 49 11.28 1.10 4.38
N ARG A 50 12.43 0.73 3.81
CA ARG A 50 13.66 0.51 4.57
C ARG A 50 14.88 1.03 3.84
N PHE A 51 15.85 1.52 4.61
CA PHE A 51 17.19 1.81 4.13
C PHE A 51 18.21 1.49 5.22
N ARG A 52 19.49 1.39 4.85
CA ARG A 52 20.59 1.16 5.78
C ARG A 52 21.47 2.39 5.89
N VAL A 53 21.91 2.64 7.12
CA VAL A 53 22.93 3.62 7.47
C VAL A 53 24.17 2.84 7.82
N PHE A 54 25.28 3.06 7.13
CA PHE A 54 26.52 2.34 7.34
C PHE A 54 27.54 3.24 8.03
N ASN A 55 28.29 2.66 8.95
CA ASN A 55 29.52 3.23 9.46
C ASN A 55 30.70 2.59 8.71
N PRO A 56 31.29 3.25 7.70
CA PRO A 56 32.41 2.70 6.96
C PRO A 56 33.74 2.76 7.75
N GLN A 57 33.77 3.41 8.92
CA GLN A 57 35.00 3.57 9.71
C GLN A 57 35.35 2.29 10.47
N ASP A 58 36.60 2.18 10.95
CA ASP A 58 37.04 1.05 11.78
C ASP A 58 36.52 1.17 13.22
N ASN A 59 36.29 2.40 13.68
CA ASN A 59 35.78 2.72 15.02
C ASN A 59 34.26 2.91 15.03
N ALA A 60 33.62 2.72 16.18
CA ALA A 60 32.20 3.02 16.37
C ALA A 60 31.90 4.51 16.17
N VAL A 61 30.67 4.83 15.77
CA VAL A 61 30.16 6.21 15.71
C VAL A 61 28.92 6.34 16.60
N ASN A 62 28.81 7.45 17.31
CA ASN A 62 27.58 7.83 18.00
C ASN A 62 26.77 8.81 17.14
N LEU A 63 25.57 8.41 16.77
CA LEU A 63 24.59 9.30 16.16
C LEU A 63 23.85 10.01 17.28
N SER A 64 24.28 11.24 17.57
CA SER A 64 23.71 12.05 18.64
C SER A 64 22.23 12.36 18.40
N SER A 65 21.80 12.39 17.14
CA SER A 65 20.39 12.48 16.75
C SER A 65 20.14 11.81 15.40
N ILE A 66 19.06 11.04 15.33
CA ILE A 66 18.39 10.63 14.10
C ILE A 66 16.96 11.17 14.19
N SER A 67 16.60 12.15 13.37
CA SER A 67 15.31 12.83 13.50
C SER A 67 14.71 13.21 12.17
N ILE A 68 13.39 13.19 12.06
CA ILE A 68 12.69 13.75 10.90
C ILE A 68 12.74 15.28 10.96
N ALA A 69 13.04 15.95 9.84
CA ALA A 69 13.31 17.39 9.81
C ALA A 69 12.12 18.24 10.25
N SER A 70 10.90 17.86 9.85
CA SER A 70 9.68 18.55 10.30
C SER A 70 9.28 18.20 11.74
N GLY A 71 9.95 17.24 12.38
CA GLY A 71 9.65 16.83 13.75
C GLY A 71 8.18 16.44 13.94
N GLU A 72 7.52 16.99 14.95
CA GLU A 72 6.15 16.63 15.32
C GLU A 72 5.11 16.90 14.23
N SER A 73 5.35 17.83 13.30
CA SER A 73 4.43 18.06 12.18
C SER A 73 4.56 17.06 11.04
N SER A 74 5.60 16.21 11.06
CA SER A 74 5.80 15.21 10.01
C SER A 74 4.71 14.12 10.02
N PHE A 75 4.34 13.65 8.84
CA PHE A 75 3.50 12.46 8.68
C PHE A 75 4.29 11.15 8.71
N TYR A 76 5.62 11.23 8.67
CA TYR A 76 6.51 10.08 8.70
C TYR A 76 6.80 9.66 10.15
N ASN A 77 7.06 8.37 10.33
CA ASN A 77 7.62 7.79 11.56
C ASN A 77 8.80 6.89 11.21
N LEU A 78 9.82 6.89 12.06
CA LEU A 78 10.96 6.00 11.94
C LEU A 78 10.77 4.82 12.89
N LEU A 79 11.18 3.63 12.46
CA LEU A 79 11.32 2.48 13.34
C LEU A 79 12.77 2.02 13.36
N ILE A 80 13.37 2.06 14.55
CA ILE A 80 14.75 1.67 14.81
C ILE A 80 14.74 0.77 16.04
N ASN A 81 15.37 -0.41 15.94
CA ASN A 81 15.40 -1.41 17.02
C ASN A 81 14.01 -1.79 17.59
N GLY A 82 12.98 -1.77 16.73
CA GLY A 82 11.61 -2.11 17.08
C GLY A 82 10.81 -0.99 17.76
N ILE A 83 11.42 0.16 18.03
CA ILE A 83 10.76 1.33 18.61
C ILE A 83 10.35 2.28 17.48
N LYS A 84 9.13 2.83 17.55
CA LYS A 84 8.57 3.77 16.56
C LYS A 84 8.55 5.18 17.14
N GLU A 85 9.39 6.06 16.62
CA GLU A 85 9.50 7.46 17.05
C GLU A 85 9.88 8.36 15.86
N LYS A 86 9.78 9.68 16.05
CA LYS A 86 10.24 10.67 15.07
C LYS A 86 11.67 11.14 15.32
N ARG A 87 12.23 10.80 16.49
CA ARG A 87 13.58 11.16 16.90
C ARG A 87 14.15 10.07 17.79
N PHE A 88 15.38 9.69 17.51
CA PHE A 88 16.21 8.82 18.33
C PHE A 88 17.48 9.58 18.70
N ASN A 89 17.95 9.41 19.93
CA ASN A 89 19.22 10.00 20.38
C ASN A 89 20.19 8.87 20.74
N ASP A 90 21.47 9.19 20.67
CA ASP A 90 22.57 8.34 21.13
C ASP A 90 22.53 6.91 20.58
N GLN A 91 22.31 6.80 19.26
CA GLN A 91 22.34 5.51 18.57
C GLN A 91 23.77 5.19 18.13
N ILE A 92 24.31 4.06 18.57
CA ILE A 92 25.67 3.64 18.25
C ILE A 92 25.65 2.68 17.05
N ILE A 93 26.56 2.89 16.10
CA ILE A 93 26.87 1.92 15.04
C ILE A 93 28.34 1.53 15.19
N LEU A 94 28.60 0.23 15.37
CA LEU A 94 29.97 -0.28 15.50
C LEU A 94 30.79 -0.04 14.23
N GLY A 95 32.11 -0.15 14.36
CA GLY A 95 33.02 -0.12 13.22
C GLY A 95 32.60 -1.14 12.15
N LYS A 96 32.58 -0.73 10.88
CA LYS A 96 32.18 -1.54 9.72
C LYS A 96 30.76 -2.12 9.77
N ASP A 97 29.90 -1.66 10.67
CA ASP A 97 28.54 -2.16 10.82
C ASP A 97 27.49 -1.19 10.22
N SER A 98 26.21 -1.54 10.37
CA SER A 98 25.09 -0.80 9.84
C SER A 98 23.88 -0.79 10.76
N LEU A 99 23.10 0.28 10.67
CA LEU A 99 21.79 0.41 11.29
C LEU A 99 20.71 0.25 10.22
N LEU A 100 19.73 -0.61 10.48
CA LEU A 100 18.52 -0.69 9.67
C LEU A 100 17.51 0.35 10.14
N VAL A 101 17.10 1.24 9.24
CA VAL A 101 16.04 2.21 9.49
C VAL A 101 14.83 1.84 8.66
N LEU A 102 13.69 1.70 9.33
CA LEU A 102 12.38 1.50 8.73
C LEU A 102 11.63 2.82 8.76
N VAL A 103 10.84 3.10 7.73
CA VAL A 103 10.05 4.32 7.62
C VAL A 103 8.63 3.95 7.21
N GLU A 104 7.66 4.54 7.88
CA GLU A 104 6.24 4.51 7.49
C GLU A 104 5.70 5.95 7.47
N VAL A 105 4.58 6.15 6.78
CA VAL A 105 3.91 7.43 6.69
C VAL A 105 2.39 7.24 6.74
N THR A 106 1.70 8.18 7.38
CA THR A 106 0.24 8.26 7.38
C THR A 106 -0.17 9.66 6.97
N ILE A 107 -0.58 9.81 5.71
CA ILE A 107 -0.92 11.12 5.13
C ILE A 107 -2.39 11.42 5.40
N PRO A 108 -2.74 12.53 6.07
CA PRO A 108 -4.13 12.91 6.26
C PRO A 108 -4.78 13.34 4.95
N SER A 109 -6.09 13.11 4.83
CA SER A 109 -6.86 13.56 3.68
C SER A 109 -6.83 15.09 3.49
N ARG A 110 -6.79 15.55 2.24
CA ARG A 110 -6.85 16.98 1.87
C ARG A 110 -8.13 17.38 1.13
N ASP A 111 -9.01 16.41 0.92
CA ASP A 111 -10.20 16.51 0.08
C ASP A 111 -9.89 16.96 -1.37
N GLU A 112 -8.78 16.49 -1.92
CA GLU A 112 -8.34 16.77 -3.29
C GLU A 112 -8.64 15.58 -4.22
N ASN A 113 -8.93 15.84 -5.50
CA ASN A 113 -9.17 14.75 -6.47
C ASN A 113 -7.84 14.20 -7.03
N THR A 114 -6.83 15.05 -7.15
CA THR A 114 -5.54 14.71 -7.74
C THR A 114 -4.53 14.31 -6.68
N PRO A 115 -3.59 13.39 -7.01
CA PRO A 115 -2.51 13.08 -6.08
C PRO A 115 -1.64 14.30 -5.77
N PHE A 116 -1.13 14.37 -4.55
CA PHE A 116 -0.32 15.49 -4.07
C PHE A 116 1.00 15.02 -3.43
N LEU A 117 2.04 15.83 -3.57
CA LEU A 117 3.38 15.51 -3.07
C LEU A 117 3.51 15.79 -1.57
N VAL A 118 4.17 14.89 -0.85
CA VAL A 118 4.54 15.02 0.56
C VAL A 118 6.02 14.71 0.73
N GLU A 119 6.79 15.70 1.16
CA GLU A 119 8.25 15.61 1.31
C GLU A 119 8.69 15.85 2.75
N ASP A 120 9.74 15.17 3.16
CA ASP A 120 10.48 15.44 4.40
C ASP A 120 11.92 14.90 4.26
N SER A 121 12.69 14.88 5.33
CA SER A 121 13.98 14.21 5.35
C SER A 121 14.30 13.62 6.73
N VAL A 122 15.05 12.53 6.73
CA VAL A 122 15.69 12.02 7.96
C VAL A 122 17.04 12.67 8.10
N VAL A 123 17.25 13.38 9.20
CA VAL A 123 18.46 14.11 9.55
C VAL A 123 19.28 13.28 10.52
N PHE A 124 20.55 13.05 10.19
CA PHE A 124 21.53 12.33 10.99
C PHE A 124 22.60 13.30 11.48
N MET A 125 22.85 13.31 12.79
CA MET A 125 23.91 14.10 13.42
C MET A 125 25.00 13.18 13.97
N THR A 126 26.25 13.39 13.55
CA THR A 126 27.42 12.60 13.98
C THR A 126 28.67 13.49 14.02
N ASN A 127 29.27 13.68 15.19
CA ASN A 127 30.48 14.51 15.36
C ASN A 127 30.37 15.89 14.65
N GLU A 128 29.26 16.61 14.89
CA GLU A 128 28.89 17.89 14.24
C GLU A 128 28.54 17.81 12.73
N ASN A 129 28.73 16.66 12.08
CA ASN A 129 28.26 16.46 10.71
C ASN A 129 26.75 16.28 10.68
N ILE A 130 26.12 16.92 9.70
CA ILE A 130 24.72 16.74 9.35
C ILE A 130 24.66 16.07 7.99
N GLN A 131 23.94 14.96 7.91
CA GLN A 131 23.64 14.28 6.65
C GLN A 131 22.15 13.94 6.58
N THR A 132 21.59 13.85 5.38
CA THR A 132 20.16 13.63 5.19
C THR A 132 19.87 12.49 4.22
N VAL A 133 18.72 11.85 4.42
CA VAL A 133 18.06 11.01 3.42
C VAL A 133 16.68 11.60 3.17
N ASN A 134 16.36 11.90 1.91
CA ASN A 134 15.09 12.51 1.53
C ASN A 134 13.95 11.49 1.63
N LEU A 135 12.77 11.95 2.03
CA LEU A 135 11.53 11.17 2.05
C LEU A 135 10.55 11.80 1.06
N VAL A 136 10.05 11.01 0.13
CA VAL A 136 9.13 11.49 -0.92
C VAL A 136 7.96 10.52 -1.05
N SER A 137 6.73 11.03 -0.93
CA SER A 137 5.50 10.27 -1.08
C SER A 137 4.47 11.03 -1.92
N TRP A 138 3.58 10.30 -2.60
CA TRP A 138 2.38 10.88 -3.23
C TRP A 138 1.14 10.44 -2.44
N GLY A 139 0.41 11.40 -1.88
CA GLY A 139 -0.89 11.14 -1.24
C GLY A 139 -2.02 11.19 -2.26
N GLN A 140 -2.98 10.27 -2.17
CA GLN A 140 -4.18 10.22 -2.99
C GLN A 140 -5.42 10.07 -2.10
N ASP A 141 -6.32 11.04 -2.13
CA ASP A 141 -7.61 10.88 -1.46
C ASP A 141 -8.50 9.88 -2.20
N ALA A 142 -9.33 9.17 -1.44
CA ALA A 142 -10.17 8.10 -1.95
C ALA A 142 -11.52 8.04 -1.22
N HIS A 143 -12.50 7.41 -1.87
CA HIS A 143 -13.76 7.02 -1.25
C HIS A 143 -13.56 5.70 -0.50
N PHE A 144 -13.71 5.70 0.83
CA PHE A 144 -13.39 4.52 1.66
C PHE A 144 -14.64 3.71 2.08
N PHE A 145 -14.63 2.41 1.80
CA PHE A 145 -15.57 1.44 2.35
C PHE A 145 -14.86 0.57 3.40
N ARG A 146 -14.80 1.07 4.64
CA ARG A 146 -13.99 0.46 5.72
C ARG A 146 -14.59 -0.85 6.27
N ASN A 147 -15.90 -0.97 6.25
CA ASN A 147 -16.65 -2.12 6.77
C ASN A 147 -17.59 -2.65 5.69
N ASP A 148 -18.11 -3.86 5.93
CA ASP A 148 -19.19 -4.40 5.10
C ASP A 148 -20.38 -3.42 5.07
N SER A 149 -20.90 -3.13 3.88
CA SER A 149 -21.94 -2.11 3.72
C SER A 149 -22.88 -2.41 2.55
N ILE A 150 -24.08 -1.83 2.62
CA ILE A 150 -25.03 -1.82 1.51
C ILE A 150 -24.90 -0.46 0.82
N ILE A 151 -24.70 -0.48 -0.50
CA ILE A 151 -24.61 0.74 -1.30
C ILE A 151 -25.99 1.36 -1.42
N ALA A 152 -26.06 2.69 -1.33
CA ALA A 152 -27.32 3.41 -1.54
C ALA A 152 -27.86 3.15 -2.96
N CYS A 153 -29.18 3.02 -3.08
CA CYS A 153 -29.83 2.81 -4.37
C CYS A 153 -29.48 3.92 -5.38
N ASN A 154 -29.18 3.53 -6.62
CA ASN A 154 -28.84 4.42 -7.73
C ASN A 154 -27.58 5.26 -7.46
N THR A 155 -26.62 4.69 -6.72
CA THR A 155 -25.31 5.31 -6.53
C THR A 155 -24.56 5.34 -7.85
N ILE A 156 -23.86 6.45 -8.09
CA ILE A 156 -22.96 6.65 -9.23
C ILE A 156 -21.55 6.84 -8.68
N TRP A 157 -20.61 6.10 -9.24
CA TRP A 157 -19.19 6.19 -8.96
C TRP A 157 -18.46 6.87 -10.13
N PRO A 158 -18.30 8.20 -10.08
CA PRO A 158 -17.48 8.93 -11.07
C PRO A 158 -15.98 8.63 -10.91
N ALA A 159 -15.19 8.98 -11.92
CA ALA A 159 -13.74 8.90 -11.86
C ALA A 159 -13.08 10.13 -11.19
N ASP A 160 -13.66 10.61 -10.08
CA ASP A 160 -13.14 11.78 -9.34
C ASP A 160 -12.00 11.40 -8.39
N LYS A 161 -12.16 10.30 -7.66
CA LYS A 161 -11.19 9.70 -6.74
C LYS A 161 -11.29 8.17 -6.80
N PRO A 162 -10.21 7.44 -6.49
CA PRO A 162 -10.28 6.00 -6.33
C PRO A 162 -11.28 5.54 -5.27
N TYR A 163 -11.88 4.38 -5.47
CA TYR A 163 -12.72 3.70 -4.48
C TYR A 163 -11.91 2.62 -3.78
N VAL A 164 -11.74 2.74 -2.46
CA VAL A 164 -10.93 1.83 -1.66
C VAL A 164 -11.81 1.03 -0.72
N MET A 165 -11.91 -0.27 -0.99
CA MET A 165 -12.78 -1.19 -0.28
C MET A 165 -11.98 -2.10 0.66
N TYR A 166 -12.16 -1.92 1.96
CA TYR A 166 -11.67 -2.85 2.98
C TYR A 166 -12.70 -3.92 3.33
N GLY A 167 -13.98 -3.54 3.37
CA GLY A 167 -15.12 -4.43 3.53
C GLY A 167 -15.80 -4.76 2.21
N SER A 168 -16.68 -5.75 2.24
CA SER A 168 -17.52 -6.12 1.10
C SER A 168 -18.67 -5.12 0.93
N ILE A 169 -19.15 -4.98 -0.30
CA ILE A 169 -20.34 -4.17 -0.57
C ILE A 169 -21.46 -5.02 -1.15
N LEU A 170 -22.70 -4.61 -0.88
CA LEU A 170 -23.89 -5.16 -1.50
C LEU A 170 -24.63 -4.08 -2.28
N VAL A 171 -24.84 -4.31 -3.58
CA VAL A 171 -25.86 -3.63 -4.37
C VAL A 171 -27.16 -4.40 -4.16
N ASP A 172 -28.06 -3.90 -3.32
CA ASP A 172 -29.26 -4.63 -2.91
C ASP A 172 -30.28 -4.77 -4.06
N SER A 173 -31.25 -5.67 -3.88
CA SER A 173 -32.33 -5.87 -4.85
C SER A 173 -33.03 -4.55 -5.18
N LEU A 174 -33.36 -4.36 -6.46
CA LEU A 174 -33.98 -3.14 -7.00
C LEU A 174 -33.10 -1.87 -6.95
N CYS A 175 -31.86 -1.96 -6.46
CA CYS A 175 -30.88 -0.89 -6.55
C CYS A 175 -29.95 -1.08 -7.76
N GLN A 176 -29.45 0.02 -8.30
CA GLN A 176 -28.38 0.02 -9.29
C GLN A 176 -27.12 0.71 -8.73
N LEU A 177 -25.95 0.15 -9.04
CA LEU A 177 -24.67 0.84 -8.96
C LEU A 177 -24.16 1.11 -10.38
N THR A 178 -23.86 2.38 -10.66
CA THR A 178 -23.24 2.80 -11.93
C THR A 178 -21.79 3.18 -11.68
N ILE A 179 -20.85 2.62 -12.44
CA ILE A 179 -19.41 2.92 -12.34
C ILE A 179 -18.98 3.51 -13.68
N GLU A 180 -18.61 4.79 -13.66
CA GLU A 180 -18.33 5.58 -14.86
C GLU A 180 -16.90 5.37 -15.37
N GLU A 181 -16.67 5.74 -16.62
CA GLU A 181 -15.39 5.55 -17.30
C GLU A 181 -14.20 6.13 -16.52
N GLY A 182 -13.11 5.36 -16.47
CA GLY A 182 -11.88 5.73 -15.77
C GLY A 182 -11.93 5.58 -14.25
N ALA A 183 -13.03 5.14 -13.65
CA ALA A 183 -13.07 4.87 -12.22
C ALA A 183 -12.14 3.71 -11.84
N GLU A 184 -11.44 3.85 -10.72
CA GLU A 184 -10.52 2.84 -10.19
C GLU A 184 -11.00 2.32 -8.84
N ILE A 185 -11.10 1.00 -8.72
CA ILE A 185 -11.63 0.29 -7.56
C ILE A 185 -10.56 -0.65 -7.02
N TYR A 186 -10.16 -0.38 -5.78
CA TYR A 186 -9.10 -1.04 -5.04
C TYR A 186 -9.69 -1.86 -3.89
N ILE A 187 -9.57 -3.18 -3.99
CA ILE A 187 -10.31 -4.12 -3.15
C ILE A 187 -9.33 -4.88 -2.26
N ASN A 188 -9.60 -4.91 -0.97
CA ASN A 188 -8.80 -5.61 0.02
C ASN A 188 -9.01 -7.12 -0.03
N LYS A 189 -8.08 -7.85 0.57
CA LYS A 189 -8.13 -9.31 0.66
C LYS A 189 -9.45 -9.81 1.23
N ASN A 190 -10.07 -10.75 0.51
CA ASN A 190 -11.35 -11.40 0.79
C ASN A 190 -12.59 -10.48 0.74
N ALA A 191 -12.45 -9.19 0.40
CA ALA A 191 -13.61 -8.35 0.14
C ALA A 191 -14.26 -8.73 -1.20
N THR A 192 -15.58 -8.54 -1.27
CA THR A 192 -16.41 -8.97 -2.40
C THR A 192 -17.36 -7.84 -2.81
N ILE A 193 -17.62 -7.71 -4.11
CA ILE A 193 -18.73 -6.89 -4.61
C ILE A 193 -19.89 -7.84 -4.88
N PHE A 194 -20.89 -7.82 -4.00
CA PHE A 194 -22.12 -8.57 -4.18
C PHE A 194 -23.14 -7.73 -4.94
N VAL A 195 -23.75 -8.31 -5.97
CA VAL A 195 -24.77 -7.66 -6.79
C VAL A 195 -26.04 -8.48 -6.73
N LYS A 196 -27.04 -8.00 -5.99
CA LYS A 196 -28.40 -8.54 -5.97
C LYS A 196 -29.37 -7.71 -6.81
N GLY A 197 -29.08 -6.42 -6.98
CA GLY A 197 -29.73 -5.53 -7.94
C GLY A 197 -29.02 -5.55 -9.30
N SER A 198 -28.62 -4.37 -9.77
CA SER A 198 -27.97 -4.18 -11.07
C SER A 198 -26.61 -3.48 -10.95
N LEU A 199 -25.61 -3.95 -11.70
CA LEU A 199 -24.32 -3.30 -11.87
C LEU A 199 -24.18 -2.82 -13.32
N LEU A 200 -23.90 -1.53 -13.49
CA LEU A 200 -23.66 -0.90 -14.77
C LEU A 200 -22.24 -0.29 -14.78
N VAL A 201 -21.32 -0.90 -15.53
CA VAL A 201 -19.96 -0.39 -15.74
C VAL A 201 -19.86 0.16 -17.16
N THR A 202 -19.57 1.46 -17.28
CA THR A 202 -19.59 2.19 -18.55
C THR A 202 -18.21 2.76 -18.86
N GLY A 203 -17.20 1.89 -18.99
CA GLY A 203 -15.86 2.29 -19.41
C GLY A 203 -15.81 2.73 -20.87
N SER A 204 -14.65 3.21 -21.29
CA SER A 204 -14.32 3.43 -22.70
C SER A 204 -12.97 2.84 -23.05
N ALA A 205 -12.66 2.71 -24.34
CA ALA A 205 -11.37 2.19 -24.79
C ALA A 205 -10.18 3.03 -24.29
N ASP A 206 -10.38 4.34 -24.15
CA ASP A 206 -9.36 5.27 -23.64
C ASP A 206 -9.29 5.29 -22.10
N LYS A 207 -10.42 5.02 -21.44
CA LYS A 207 -10.56 5.07 -19.98
C LYS A 207 -11.36 3.88 -19.46
N PRO A 208 -10.75 2.68 -19.42
CA PRO A 208 -11.43 1.52 -18.89
C PRO A 208 -11.66 1.68 -17.38
N VAL A 209 -12.70 1.02 -16.86
CA VAL A 209 -12.91 0.91 -15.41
C VAL A 209 -12.02 -0.18 -14.84
N LEU A 210 -11.28 0.11 -13.77
CA LEU A 210 -10.31 -0.80 -13.18
C LEU A 210 -10.81 -1.41 -11.87
N PHE A 211 -10.82 -2.73 -11.77
CA PHE A 211 -11.00 -3.48 -10.53
C PHE A 211 -9.72 -4.27 -10.22
N ARG A 212 -9.07 -3.95 -9.10
CA ARG A 212 -7.84 -4.62 -8.67
C ARG A 212 -7.70 -4.69 -7.16
N ASN A 213 -6.70 -5.44 -6.72
CA ASN A 213 -6.28 -5.48 -5.32
C ASN A 213 -5.76 -4.13 -4.81
N ILE A 214 -5.99 -3.84 -3.53
CA ILE A 214 -5.53 -2.59 -2.87
C ILE A 214 -4.00 -2.44 -2.76
N ARG A 215 -3.27 -3.54 -2.81
CA ARG A 215 -1.80 -3.58 -2.74
C ARG A 215 -1.20 -3.08 -4.06
N LEU A 216 -0.78 -1.81 -4.10
CA LEU A 216 -0.14 -1.19 -5.28
C LEU A 216 1.29 -1.68 -5.53
N ASP A 217 1.94 -2.23 -4.51
CA ASP A 217 3.32 -2.75 -4.58
C ASP A 217 3.45 -4.10 -5.29
N ILE A 218 2.33 -4.76 -5.64
CA ILE A 218 2.30 -6.05 -6.32
C ILE A 218 1.38 -6.00 -7.54
N GLU A 219 1.96 -6.26 -8.71
CA GLU A 219 1.20 -6.19 -9.98
C GLU A 219 0.52 -7.52 -10.30
N HIS A 220 1.23 -8.64 -10.16
CA HIS A 220 0.70 -9.98 -10.43
C HIS A 220 0.48 -10.75 -9.13
N ALA A 221 -0.72 -10.64 -8.60
CA ALA A 221 -1.11 -11.32 -7.38
C ALA A 221 -2.53 -11.89 -7.53
N PRO A 222 -2.70 -13.11 -8.05
CA PRO A 222 -4.02 -13.73 -8.15
C PRO A 222 -4.61 -14.01 -6.75
N GLY A 223 -5.95 -13.98 -6.63
CA GLY A 223 -6.65 -14.33 -5.37
C GLY A 223 -6.56 -13.28 -4.25
N GLN A 224 -6.33 -12.00 -4.59
CA GLN A 224 -6.23 -10.92 -3.60
C GLN A 224 -7.57 -10.27 -3.24
N TRP A 225 -8.67 -10.69 -3.85
CA TRP A 225 -10.05 -10.36 -3.50
C TRP A 225 -10.98 -11.40 -4.14
N THR A 226 -12.24 -11.50 -3.70
CA THR A 226 -13.09 -12.63 -4.10
C THR A 226 -13.51 -12.56 -5.57
N GLY A 227 -13.96 -11.39 -6.03
CA GLY A 227 -14.54 -11.20 -7.36
C GLY A 227 -15.83 -10.40 -7.35
N LEU A 228 -16.41 -10.22 -8.55
CA LEU A 228 -17.76 -9.72 -8.72
C LEU A 228 -18.74 -10.89 -8.61
N VAL A 229 -19.67 -10.86 -7.66
CA VAL A 229 -20.59 -11.96 -7.39
C VAL A 229 -22.03 -11.50 -7.60
N PHE A 230 -22.63 -11.96 -8.69
CA PHE A 230 -24.03 -11.75 -9.02
C PHE A 230 -24.87 -12.81 -8.31
N LEU A 231 -25.78 -12.34 -7.46
CA LEU A 231 -26.64 -13.14 -6.59
C LEU A 231 -27.99 -13.39 -7.26
N GLU A 232 -28.72 -14.39 -6.77
CA GLU A 232 -30.08 -14.73 -7.23
C GLU A 232 -30.98 -13.48 -7.29
N GLY A 233 -31.65 -13.31 -8.43
CA GLY A 233 -32.52 -12.17 -8.73
C GLY A 233 -31.81 -10.94 -9.31
N SER A 234 -30.47 -10.93 -9.37
CA SER A 234 -29.73 -9.89 -10.07
C SER A 234 -29.99 -9.95 -11.57
N ASN A 235 -30.24 -8.80 -12.19
CA ASN A 235 -30.62 -8.67 -13.59
C ASN A 235 -30.19 -7.30 -14.15
N ASN A 236 -30.27 -7.14 -15.48
CA ASN A 236 -29.91 -5.90 -16.17
C ASN A 236 -28.47 -5.44 -15.88
N ASN A 237 -27.54 -6.40 -15.76
CA ASN A 237 -26.15 -6.10 -15.49
C ASN A 237 -25.37 -5.90 -16.81
N GLN A 238 -24.48 -4.92 -16.81
CA GLN A 238 -23.61 -4.65 -17.94
C GLN A 238 -22.22 -4.27 -17.46
N ILE A 239 -21.20 -4.90 -18.06
CA ILE A 239 -19.80 -4.52 -17.89
C ILE A 239 -19.21 -4.24 -19.26
N ASP A 240 -18.99 -2.96 -19.58
CA ASP A 240 -18.33 -2.55 -20.81
C ASP A 240 -17.02 -1.83 -20.51
N HIS A 241 -15.96 -2.18 -21.26
CA HIS A 241 -14.62 -1.60 -21.16
C HIS A 241 -14.06 -1.58 -19.73
N ALA A 242 -13.91 -2.75 -19.12
CA ALA A 242 -13.28 -2.89 -17.82
C ALA A 242 -11.97 -3.69 -17.86
N VAL A 243 -11.16 -3.53 -16.82
CA VAL A 243 -10.04 -4.41 -16.49
C VAL A 243 -10.29 -4.96 -15.09
N ILE A 244 -10.54 -6.26 -15.00
CA ILE A 244 -10.78 -6.97 -13.74
C ILE A 244 -9.61 -7.89 -13.50
N ARG A 245 -8.88 -7.71 -12.40
CA ARG A 245 -7.67 -8.49 -12.16
C ARG A 245 -7.39 -8.83 -10.72
N ASN A 246 -6.52 -9.83 -10.53
CA ASN A 246 -5.98 -10.21 -9.24
C ASN A 246 -7.03 -10.77 -8.26
N ALA A 247 -8.14 -11.30 -8.75
CA ALA A 247 -9.23 -11.86 -7.94
C ALA A 247 -9.14 -13.39 -7.82
N GLU A 248 -10.00 -13.98 -6.99
CA GLU A 248 -10.23 -15.42 -6.98
C GLU A 248 -11.04 -15.83 -8.21
N PHE A 249 -12.15 -15.13 -8.45
CA PHE A 249 -12.93 -15.21 -9.68
C PHE A 249 -13.10 -13.81 -10.28
N GLY A 250 -13.05 -13.68 -11.61
CA GLY A 250 -13.33 -12.37 -12.22
C GLY A 250 -14.81 -12.01 -12.06
N VAL A 251 -15.67 -12.89 -12.57
CA VAL A 251 -17.12 -12.81 -12.39
C VAL A 251 -17.69 -14.17 -12.00
N ARG A 252 -18.58 -14.18 -11.01
CA ARG A 252 -19.40 -15.32 -10.64
C ARG A 252 -20.88 -15.00 -10.80
N LEU A 253 -21.60 -15.83 -11.56
CA LEU A 253 -23.04 -15.76 -11.76
C LEU A 253 -23.73 -17.03 -11.24
N GLY A 254 -24.82 -16.83 -10.52
CA GLY A 254 -25.73 -17.88 -10.04
C GLY A 254 -27.15 -17.32 -9.96
N THR A 255 -27.71 -17.00 -11.12
CA THR A 255 -28.97 -16.26 -11.34
C THR A 255 -29.96 -17.14 -12.13
N PRO A 256 -30.47 -18.23 -11.55
CA PRO A 256 -31.43 -19.09 -12.24
C PRO A 256 -32.75 -18.38 -12.51
N ASP A 257 -33.13 -18.31 -13.79
CA ASP A 257 -34.47 -17.94 -14.22
C ASP A 257 -34.98 -18.89 -15.34
N ASN A 258 -36.12 -18.54 -15.95
CA ASN A 258 -36.75 -19.34 -16.99
C ASN A 258 -36.91 -18.55 -18.31
N ASP A 259 -36.06 -17.55 -18.55
CA ASP A 259 -36.07 -16.83 -19.81
C ASP A 259 -34.76 -17.03 -20.60
N THR A 260 -34.44 -16.10 -21.49
CA THR A 260 -33.22 -16.16 -22.33
C THR A 260 -32.56 -14.78 -22.42
N ILE A 261 -32.97 -13.85 -21.56
CA ILE A 261 -32.46 -12.49 -21.48
C ILE A 261 -31.19 -12.58 -20.63
N PRO A 262 -30.04 -12.10 -21.12
CA PRO A 262 -28.80 -12.18 -20.36
C PRO A 262 -28.92 -11.49 -19.00
N ASP A 263 -28.60 -12.22 -17.94
CA ASP A 263 -28.40 -11.69 -16.59
C ASP A 263 -27.25 -10.69 -16.55
N LEU A 264 -26.24 -10.93 -17.39
CA LEU A 264 -25.06 -10.10 -17.54
C LEU A 264 -24.61 -10.05 -19.00
N ILE A 265 -24.31 -8.84 -19.45
CA ILE A 265 -23.61 -8.58 -20.70
C ILE A 265 -22.21 -8.08 -20.36
N ILE A 266 -21.17 -8.74 -20.87
CA ILE A 266 -19.77 -8.31 -20.75
C ILE A 266 -19.20 -8.03 -22.13
N SER A 267 -18.65 -6.84 -22.33
CA SER A 267 -18.04 -6.44 -23.60
C SER A 267 -16.74 -5.66 -23.41
N ASN A 268 -15.84 -5.80 -24.39
CA ASN A 268 -14.60 -5.03 -24.49
C ASN A 268 -13.75 -5.03 -23.21
N THR A 269 -13.79 -6.13 -22.46
CA THR A 269 -13.26 -6.21 -21.10
C THR A 269 -12.12 -7.23 -21.01
N ILE A 270 -11.15 -6.94 -20.15
CA ILE A 270 -10.03 -7.82 -19.83
C ILE A 270 -10.26 -8.39 -18.43
N ILE A 271 -10.23 -9.71 -18.31
CA ILE A 271 -10.27 -10.44 -17.05
C ILE A 271 -8.95 -11.22 -16.94
N GLU A 272 -8.06 -10.81 -16.05
CA GLU A 272 -6.70 -11.35 -16.00
C GLU A 272 -6.23 -11.72 -14.60
N ASN A 273 -5.35 -12.72 -14.53
CA ASN A 273 -4.63 -13.11 -13.32
C ASN A 273 -5.57 -13.48 -12.17
N MET A 274 -6.51 -14.40 -12.44
CA MET A 274 -7.38 -14.99 -11.44
C MET A 274 -6.74 -16.23 -10.81
N SER A 275 -6.96 -16.48 -9.51
CA SER A 275 -6.49 -17.74 -8.89
C SER A 275 -7.42 -18.93 -9.16
N GLY A 276 -8.68 -18.65 -9.52
CA GLY A 276 -9.71 -19.63 -9.86
C GLY A 276 -10.16 -19.49 -11.32
N PHE A 277 -11.37 -19.01 -11.54
CA PHE A 277 -11.96 -18.87 -12.88
C PHE A 277 -12.07 -17.40 -13.29
N GLY A 278 -11.76 -17.09 -14.55
CA GLY A 278 -12.08 -15.76 -15.11
C GLY A 278 -13.58 -15.46 -15.05
N ILE A 279 -14.39 -16.40 -15.54
CA ILE A 279 -15.85 -16.33 -15.49
C ILE A 279 -16.38 -17.68 -15.00
N LEU A 280 -17.27 -17.65 -14.02
CA LEU A 280 -17.95 -18.82 -13.47
C LEU A 280 -19.47 -18.59 -13.46
N ALA A 281 -20.19 -19.21 -14.39
CA ALA A 281 -21.64 -19.08 -14.50
C ALA A 281 -22.34 -20.42 -14.29
N PHE A 282 -23.38 -20.45 -13.46
CA PHE A 282 -24.23 -21.62 -13.24
C PHE A 282 -25.68 -21.22 -13.40
N THR A 283 -26.42 -21.96 -14.24
CA THR A 283 -27.86 -21.71 -14.44
C THR A 283 -28.15 -20.22 -14.63
N SER A 284 -27.45 -19.58 -15.56
CA SER A 284 -27.51 -18.14 -15.83
C SER A 284 -27.37 -17.90 -17.32
N ASP A 285 -27.92 -16.80 -17.80
CA ASP A 285 -27.73 -16.34 -19.17
C ASP A 285 -26.63 -15.27 -19.23
N LEU A 286 -25.54 -15.56 -19.94
CA LEU A 286 -24.38 -14.67 -20.07
C LEU A 286 -24.07 -14.41 -21.54
N TRP A 287 -23.99 -13.14 -21.92
CA TRP A 287 -23.44 -12.74 -23.22
C TRP A 287 -22.09 -12.04 -23.02
N ALA A 288 -21.01 -12.65 -23.53
CA ALA A 288 -19.66 -12.11 -23.44
C ALA A 288 -19.01 -12.04 -24.83
N TYR A 289 -18.50 -10.87 -25.23
CA TYR A 289 -17.86 -10.68 -26.54
C TYR A 289 -16.75 -9.62 -26.50
N ASN A 290 -15.78 -9.72 -27.42
CA ASN A 290 -14.59 -8.87 -27.45
C ASN A 290 -13.83 -8.87 -26.11
N MET A 291 -13.58 -10.07 -25.58
CA MET A 291 -13.00 -10.28 -24.26
C MET A 291 -11.58 -10.84 -24.36
N VAL A 292 -10.77 -10.52 -23.35
CA VAL A 292 -9.57 -11.29 -23.02
C VAL A 292 -9.78 -11.92 -21.65
N VAL A 293 -9.56 -13.23 -21.53
CA VAL A 293 -9.60 -13.97 -20.26
C VAL A 293 -8.31 -14.77 -20.13
N ASN A 294 -7.44 -14.45 -19.15
CA ASN A 294 -6.14 -15.11 -18.97
C ASN A 294 -5.74 -15.32 -17.50
#